data_AF-A0A2T3IMN8-F1
#
_entry.id   AF-A0A2T3IMN8-F1
#
_cell.length_a   1.000
_cell.length_b   1.000
_cell.length_c   1.000
_cell.angle_alpha   90.00
_cell.angle_beta   90.00
_cell.angle_gamma   90.00
#
_symmetry.space_group_name_H-M   'P 1'
#
loop_
_entity.id
_entity.type
_entity.pdbx_description
1 polymer ?
#
loop_
_entity_poly.entity_id
_entity_poly.type
_entity_poly.pdbx_seq_one_letter_code
_entity_poly.pdbx_strand_id
1 'polypeptide(L)'
;MNIKSQFELTKLITNTPPNLLGLTASEKLVLLYICHFMDAKFTCYPSVNKLVSICGLSKSTITRAIKTITKTGILIKTNRTTKQGNTSNLYQLNIATLNSKFDSDTITANTQKKHDSNQSNNKFLAENGKYYTCATDYHIEKINRYKNESN
;
A
#
# COMPACT_ATOMS: atom_id res chain seq x y z
N MET A 1 0.36 -2.17 -15.54
CA MET A 1 1.47 -2.27 -14.56
C MET A 1 1.81 -3.74 -14.30
N ASN A 2 3.08 -4.08 -13.96
CA ASN A 2 3.49 -5.47 -13.62
C ASN A 2 3.74 -5.57 -12.11
N ILE A 3 2.82 -6.18 -11.36
CA ILE A 3 2.91 -6.37 -9.91
C ILE A 3 3.35 -7.81 -9.66
N LYS A 4 4.57 -8.00 -9.16
CA LYS A 4 5.21 -9.32 -8.98
C LYS A 4 5.26 -9.76 -7.52
N SER A 5 5.08 -8.83 -6.58
CA SER A 5 5.17 -9.13 -5.15
C SER A 5 4.14 -8.41 -4.31
N GLN A 6 3.91 -8.96 -3.11
CA GLN A 6 3.14 -8.30 -2.06
C GLN A 6 3.71 -6.92 -1.70
N PHE A 7 5.03 -6.78 -1.70
CA PHE A 7 5.70 -5.51 -1.41
C PHE A 7 5.35 -4.44 -2.45
N GLU A 8 5.46 -4.76 -3.74
CA GLU A 8 5.10 -3.85 -4.82
C GLU A 8 3.63 -3.46 -4.77
N LEU A 9 2.74 -4.43 -4.50
CA LEU A 9 1.32 -4.16 -4.31
C LEU A 9 1.06 -3.19 -3.16
N THR A 10 1.65 -3.47 -2.00
CA THR A 10 1.46 -2.66 -0.79
C THR A 10 2.00 -1.25 -1.01
N LYS A 11 3.18 -1.13 -1.64
CA LYS A 11 3.79 0.16 -2.01
C LYS A 11 2.91 0.95 -2.98
N LEU A 12 2.36 0.29 -4.00
CA LEU A 12 1.43 0.90 -4.95
C LEU A 12 0.20 1.47 -4.25
N ILE A 13 -0.52 0.64 -3.49
CA ILE A 13 -1.73 1.06 -2.76
C ILE A 13 -1.40 2.18 -1.76
N THR A 14 -0.28 2.08 -1.05
CA THR A 14 0.15 3.11 -0.10
C THR A 14 0.33 4.47 -0.77
N ASN A 15 1.03 4.51 -1.90
CA ASN A 15 1.33 5.73 -2.65
C ASN A 15 0.13 6.25 -3.46
N THR A 16 -0.91 5.45 -3.65
CA THR A 16 -2.10 5.85 -4.41
C THR A 16 -3.10 6.58 -3.51
N PRO A 17 -3.56 7.79 -3.84
CA PRO A 17 -4.55 8.47 -3.02
C PRO A 17 -5.91 7.73 -3.06
N PRO A 18 -6.66 7.70 -1.95
CA PRO A 18 -7.86 6.86 -1.81
C PRO A 18 -8.98 7.23 -2.80
N ASN A 19 -9.10 8.52 -3.14
CA ASN A 19 -10.06 9.02 -4.13
C ASN A 19 -9.90 8.37 -5.51
N LEU A 20 -8.66 8.13 -5.96
CA LEU A 20 -8.35 7.49 -7.23
C LEU A 20 -8.84 6.05 -7.28
N LEU A 21 -8.80 5.37 -6.14
CA LEU A 21 -9.32 4.01 -5.98
C LEU A 21 -10.85 3.99 -5.84
N GLY A 22 -11.50 5.15 -5.72
CA GLY A 22 -12.92 5.28 -5.40
C GLY A 22 -13.23 4.88 -3.95
N LEU A 23 -12.28 5.11 -3.04
CA LEU A 23 -12.35 4.70 -1.64
C LEU A 23 -12.23 5.91 -0.70
N THR A 24 -12.73 5.76 0.52
CA THR A 24 -12.42 6.64 1.65
C THR A 24 -11.06 6.27 2.28
N ALA A 25 -10.57 7.11 3.19
CA ALA A 25 -9.34 6.82 3.95
C ALA A 25 -9.43 5.49 4.73
N SER A 26 -10.54 5.25 5.42
CA SER A 26 -10.77 4.01 6.19
C SER A 26 -10.88 2.79 5.28
N GLU A 27 -11.51 2.91 4.10
CA GLU A 27 -11.58 1.83 3.12
C GLU A 27 -10.21 1.51 2.51
N LYS A 28 -9.40 2.53 2.21
CA LYS A 28 -8.01 2.33 1.79
C LYS A 28 -7.17 1.63 2.85
N LEU A 29 -7.35 1.99 4.13
CA LEU A 29 -6.68 1.32 5.25
C LEU A 29 -7.03 -0.18 5.30
N VAL A 30 -8.31 -0.51 5.16
CA VAL A 30 -8.77 -1.91 5.12
C VAL A 30 -8.16 -2.65 3.93
N LEU A 31 -8.16 -2.06 2.74
CA LEU A 31 -7.53 -2.65 1.56
C LEU A 31 -6.03 -2.88 1.78
N LEU A 32 -5.32 -1.91 2.37
CA LEU A 32 -3.89 -2.02 2.66
C LEU A 32 -3.58 -3.22 3.56
N TYR A 33 -4.36 -3.42 4.63
CA TYR A 33 -4.18 -4.57 5.51
C TYR A 33 -4.57 -5.89 4.86
N ILE A 34 -5.57 -5.91 3.97
CA ILE A 34 -5.88 -7.09 3.16
C ILE A 34 -4.67 -7.45 2.26
N CYS A 35 -4.09 -6.46 1.57
CA CYS A 35 -2.87 -6.65 0.77
C CYS A 35 -1.67 -7.12 1.63
N HIS A 36 -1.55 -6.63 2.86
CA HIS A 36 -0.53 -7.08 3.82
C HIS A 36 -0.66 -8.56 4.23
N PHE A 37 -1.81 -9.21 4.03
CA PHE A 37 -1.97 -10.65 4.24
C PHE A 37 -1.85 -11.49 2.97
N MET A 38 -1.71 -10.86 1.80
CA MET A 38 -1.69 -11.57 0.53
C MET A 38 -0.42 -12.39 0.31
N ASP A 39 -0.62 -13.60 -0.20
CA ASP A 39 0.45 -14.45 -0.68
C ASP A 39 0.92 -14.06 -2.10
N ALA A 40 1.83 -14.85 -2.68
CA ALA A 40 2.34 -14.64 -4.04
C ALA A 40 1.26 -14.76 -5.13
N LYS A 41 0.09 -15.32 -4.83
CA LYS A 41 -1.06 -15.42 -5.74
C LYS A 41 -2.04 -14.26 -5.53
N PHE A 42 -1.69 -13.29 -4.69
CA PHE A 42 -2.56 -12.18 -4.28
C PHE A 42 -3.87 -12.65 -3.65
N THR A 43 -3.80 -13.73 -2.88
CA THR A 43 -4.93 -14.26 -2.12
C THR A 43 -4.66 -14.25 -0.62
N CYS A 44 -5.71 -14.08 0.19
CA CYS A 44 -5.63 -14.17 1.63
C CYS A 44 -6.98 -14.52 2.26
N TYR A 45 -6.99 -14.91 3.53
CA TYR A 45 -8.21 -15.28 4.25
C TYR A 45 -8.26 -14.75 5.71
N PRO A 46 -7.87 -13.49 5.99
CA PRO A 46 -8.03 -12.92 7.32
C PRO A 46 -9.51 -12.92 7.73
N SER A 47 -9.79 -13.25 8.98
CA SER A 47 -11.16 -13.14 9.51
C SER A 47 -11.55 -11.65 9.64
N VAL A 48 -12.85 -11.35 9.63
CA VAL A 48 -13.34 -9.99 9.89
C VAL A 48 -12.86 -9.50 11.26
N ASN A 49 -12.81 -10.38 12.27
CA ASN A 49 -12.32 -10.01 13.60
C ASN A 49 -10.82 -9.68 13.60
N LYS A 50 -10.02 -10.36 12.78
CA LYS A 50 -8.59 -10.02 12.60
C LYS A 50 -8.43 -8.64 12.00
N LEU A 51 -9.24 -8.30 11.00
CA LEU A 51 -9.26 -6.96 10.39
C LEU A 51 -9.73 -5.88 11.37
N VAL A 52 -10.77 -6.15 12.17
CA VAL A 52 -11.24 -5.25 13.24
C VAL A 52 -10.12 -4.94 14.22
N SER A 53 -9.44 -5.97 14.72
CA SER A 53 -8.36 -5.83 15.69
C SER A 53 -7.19 -5.00 15.17
N ILE A 54 -6.83 -5.17 13.89
CA ILE A 54 -5.66 -4.50 13.30
C ILE A 54 -5.99 -3.10 12.80
N CYS A 55 -7.17 -2.90 12.21
CA CYS A 55 -7.56 -1.59 11.70
C CYS A 55 -8.05 -0.65 12.81
N GLY A 56 -8.42 -1.18 13.99
CA GLY A 56 -9.04 -0.39 15.06
C GLY A 56 -10.43 0.15 14.70
N LEU A 57 -11.10 -0.47 13.72
CA LEU A 57 -12.42 -0.05 13.23
C LEU A 57 -13.49 -1.03 13.70
N SER A 58 -14.71 -0.54 13.89
CA SER A 58 -15.85 -1.40 14.24
C SER A 58 -16.12 -2.46 13.16
N LYS A 59 -16.72 -3.58 13.58
CA LYS A 59 -17.10 -4.66 12.67
C LYS A 59 -18.01 -4.20 11.53
N SER A 60 -18.93 -3.26 11.80
CA SER A 60 -19.81 -2.67 10.79
C SER A 60 -19.02 -1.85 9.77
N THR A 61 -18.06 -1.04 10.21
CA THR A 61 -17.18 -0.26 9.32
C THR A 61 -16.32 -1.17 8.44
N ILE A 62 -15.70 -2.22 9.00
CA ILE A 62 -14.93 -3.20 8.22
C ILE A 62 -15.81 -3.89 7.17
N THR A 63 -17.01 -4.34 7.57
CA THR A 63 -17.93 -5.04 6.67
C THR A 63 -18.40 -4.13 5.53
N ARG A 64 -18.73 -2.88 5.84
CA ARG A 64 -19.07 -1.85 4.85
C ARG A 64 -17.89 -1.59 3.92
N ALA A 65 -16.69 -1.41 4.47
CA ALA A 65 -15.49 -1.14 3.68
C ALA A 65 -15.20 -2.26 2.69
N ILE A 66 -15.22 -3.52 3.13
CA ILE A 66 -15.05 -4.68 2.26
C ILE A 66 -16.10 -4.68 1.14
N LYS A 67 -17.37 -4.39 1.46
CA LYS A 67 -18.44 -4.31 0.46
C LYS A 67 -18.17 -3.20 -0.57
N THR A 68 -17.73 -2.02 -0.13
CA THR A 68 -17.35 -0.91 -1.03
C THR A 68 -16.18 -1.31 -1.92
N ILE A 69 -15.11 -1.87 -1.36
CA ILE A 69 -13.91 -2.28 -2.11
C ILE A 69 -14.25 -3.37 -3.13
N THR A 70 -15.12 -4.33 -2.79
CA THR A 70 -15.58 -5.33 -3.76
C THR A 70 -16.43 -4.71 -4.86
N LYS A 71 -17.24 -3.68 -4.56
CA LYS A 71 -18.00 -2.94 -5.57
C LYS A 71 -17.12 -2.18 -6.55
N THR A 72 -15.92 -1.74 -6.15
CA THR A 72 -14.97 -1.09 -7.09
C THR A 72 -14.32 -2.08 -8.06
N GLY A 73 -14.48 -3.39 -7.83
CA GLY A 73 -13.90 -4.46 -8.64
C GLY A 73 -12.44 -4.77 -8.30
N ILE A 74 -11.80 -4.01 -7.40
CA ILE A 74 -10.39 -4.20 -7.00
C ILE A 74 -10.21 -5.50 -6.20
N LEU A 75 -11.21 -5.86 -5.39
CA LEU A 75 -11.14 -7.01 -4.49
C LEU A 75 -12.30 -7.98 -4.71
N ILE A 76 -11.99 -9.23 -5.00
CA ILE A 76 -12.97 -10.30 -5.09
C ILE A 76 -13.09 -10.96 -3.70
N LYS A 77 -14.31 -11.10 -3.21
CA LYS A 77 -14.63 -11.79 -1.96
C LYS A 77 -15.42 -13.06 -2.24
N THR A 78 -14.92 -14.19 -1.76
CA THR A 78 -15.59 -15.48 -1.85
C THR A 78 -15.89 -16.00 -0.44
N ASN A 79 -17.16 -16.26 -0.15
CA ASN A 79 -17.54 -16.91 1.11
C ASN A 79 -17.08 -18.38 1.05
N ARG A 80 -16.54 -18.90 2.15
CA ARG A 80 -16.10 -20.29 2.23
C ARG A 80 -16.89 -21.04 3.28
N THR A 81 -17.38 -22.20 2.89
CA THR A 81 -18.05 -23.15 3.79
C THR A 81 -17.31 -24.47 3.77
N THR A 82 -17.28 -25.13 4.91
CA THR A 82 -16.72 -26.46 5.11
C THR A 82 -17.82 -27.36 5.68
N LYS A 83 -17.58 -28.68 5.77
CA LYS A 83 -18.52 -29.60 6.43
C LYS A 83 -18.78 -29.21 7.89
N GLN A 84 -17.84 -28.53 8.53
CA GLN A 84 -17.94 -28.01 9.91
C GLN A 84 -18.55 -26.60 10.01
N GLY A 85 -18.97 -25.99 8.91
CA GLY A 85 -19.63 -24.69 8.88
C GLY A 85 -18.85 -23.58 8.15
N ASN A 86 -19.24 -22.34 8.41
CA ASN A 86 -18.69 -21.16 7.74
C ASN A 86 -17.25 -20.89 8.22
N THR A 87 -16.34 -20.64 7.27
CA THR A 87 -14.96 -20.26 7.57
C THR A 87 -14.69 -18.82 7.13
N SER A 88 -13.52 -18.27 7.49
CA SER A 88 -13.10 -16.94 7.03
C SER A 88 -13.20 -16.84 5.51
N ASN A 89 -13.68 -15.70 5.03
CA ASN A 89 -13.80 -15.44 3.59
C ASN A 89 -12.42 -15.51 2.91
N LEU A 90 -12.41 -15.92 1.65
CA LEU A 90 -11.26 -15.77 0.77
C LEU A 90 -11.36 -14.40 0.08
N TYR A 91 -10.25 -13.68 0.07
CA TYR A 91 -10.09 -12.43 -0.64
C TYR A 91 -9.01 -12.59 -1.70
N GLN A 92 -9.28 -12.10 -2.90
CA GLN A 92 -8.36 -12.14 -4.03
C GLN A 92 -8.29 -10.76 -4.68
N LEU A 93 -7.08 -10.31 -4.98
CA LEU A 93 -6.89 -9.07 -5.73
C LEU A 93 -7.24 -9.28 -7.20
N ASN A 94 -7.98 -8.33 -7.77
CA ASN A 94 -8.19 -8.26 -9.20
C ASN A 94 -7.16 -7.32 -9.85
N ILE A 95 -6.08 -7.91 -10.33
CA ILE A 95 -4.97 -7.17 -10.97
C ILE A 95 -5.42 -6.48 -12.26
N ALA A 96 -6.33 -7.08 -13.02
CA ALA A 96 -6.82 -6.52 -14.27
C ALA A 96 -7.58 -5.21 -14.04
N THR A 97 -8.52 -5.19 -13.08
CA THR A 97 -9.24 -3.97 -12.69
C THR A 97 -8.33 -2.93 -12.05
N LEU A 98 -7.33 -3.37 -11.30
CA LEU A 98 -6.36 -2.46 -10.71
C LEU A 98 -5.54 -1.76 -11.80
N ASN A 99 -5.04 -2.51 -12.79
CA ASN A 99 -4.34 -1.95 -13.95
C ASN A 99 -5.23 -0.97 -14.72
N SER A 100 -6.47 -1.35 -15.03
CA SER A 100 -7.36 -0.49 -15.82
C SER A 100 -7.68 0.83 -15.14
N LYS A 101 -7.77 0.87 -13.80
CA LYS A 101 -7.92 2.12 -13.04
C LYS A 101 -6.72 3.04 -13.24
N PHE A 102 -5.51 2.51 -13.05
CA PHE A 102 -4.29 3.29 -13.23
C PHE A 102 -4.05 3.72 -14.67
N ASP A 103 -4.43 2.90 -15.66
CA ASP A 103 -4.31 3.25 -17.08
C ASP A 103 -5.29 4.37 -17.46
N SER A 104 -6.53 4.34 -16.95
CA SER A 104 -7.56 5.36 -17.24
C SER A 104 -7.21 6.74 -16.67
N ASP A 105 -6.51 6.77 -15.55
CA ASP A 105 -6.10 8.02 -14.90
C ASP A 105 -4.93 8.72 -15.62
N THR A 106 -4.14 8.00 -16.41
CA THR A 106 -3.12 8.63 -17.29
C THR A 106 -3.73 9.51 -18.38
N ILE A 107 -5.01 9.30 -18.74
CA ILE A 107 -5.72 10.11 -19.74
C ILE A 107 -6.28 11.40 -19.11
N THR A 108 -6.66 11.39 -17.83
CA THR A 108 -7.27 12.54 -17.16
C THR A 108 -6.25 13.46 -16.47
N ALA A 109 -5.05 12.95 -16.14
CA ALA A 109 -3.98 13.72 -15.52
C ALA A 109 -3.09 14.54 -16.50
N ASN A 110 -3.40 14.54 -17.81
CA ASN A 110 -2.66 15.33 -18.80
C ASN A 110 -3.04 16.81 -18.85
N THR A 111 -3.95 17.28 -17.99
CA THR A 111 -4.24 18.71 -17.81
C THR A 111 -3.65 19.17 -16.46
N GLN A 112 -2.48 19.80 -16.54
CA GLN A 112 -1.77 20.59 -15.51
C GLN A 112 -0.86 19.84 -14.50
N LYS A 113 0.39 19.57 -14.90
CA LYS A 113 1.56 20.43 -14.66
C LYS A 113 2.82 19.74 -15.19
N LYS A 114 3.51 20.39 -16.14
CA LYS A 114 4.95 20.22 -16.35
C LYS A 114 5.63 20.37 -14.99
N HIS A 115 6.04 19.29 -14.36
CA HIS A 115 7.04 19.36 -13.31
C HIS A 115 8.37 19.30 -14.03
N ASP A 116 9.08 20.43 -14.07
CA ASP A 116 10.40 20.52 -14.67
C ASP A 116 11.28 19.38 -14.16
N SER A 117 11.68 18.52 -15.09
CA SER A 117 12.78 17.59 -14.91
C SER A 117 14.09 18.37 -14.98
N ASN A 118 14.32 19.25 -14.01
CA ASN A 118 15.68 19.63 -13.65
C ASN A 118 16.06 18.75 -12.45
N GLN A 119 16.77 17.68 -12.77
CA GLN A 119 17.50 16.83 -11.83
C GLN A 119 18.61 17.68 -11.18
N SER A 120 18.19 18.59 -10.31
CA SER A 120 19.07 19.23 -9.36
C SER A 120 19.54 18.12 -8.42
N ASN A 121 20.86 17.92 -8.35
CA ASN A 121 21.50 17.07 -7.36
C ASN A 121 21.22 17.65 -5.97
N ASN A 122 19.99 17.52 -5.46
CA ASN A 122 19.54 18.07 -4.20
C ASN A 122 20.15 17.26 -3.06
N LYS A 123 21.44 17.51 -2.81
CA LYS A 123 22.12 17.06 -1.62
C LYS A 123 21.93 18.11 -0.53
N PHE A 124 21.63 17.65 0.68
CA PHE A 124 21.42 18.48 1.85
C PHE A 124 22.73 18.60 2.63
N LEU A 125 23.08 19.82 3.03
CA LEU A 125 24.25 20.07 3.88
C LEU A 125 23.95 19.58 5.31
N ALA A 126 24.79 18.69 5.84
CA ALA A 126 24.69 18.21 7.20
C ALA A 126 25.66 18.97 8.14
N GLU A 127 25.52 18.76 9.46
CA GLU A 127 26.34 19.41 10.51
C GLU A 127 27.85 19.15 10.38
N ASN A 128 28.24 18.07 9.72
CA ASN A 128 29.65 17.75 9.46
C ASN A 128 30.21 18.43 8.19
N GLY A 129 29.45 19.36 7.59
CA GLY A 129 29.82 20.08 6.39
C GLY A 129 29.75 19.27 5.09
N LYS A 130 29.32 18.00 5.14
CA LYS A 130 29.17 17.15 3.96
C LYS A 130 27.74 17.19 3.42
N TYR A 131 27.64 16.92 2.12
CA TYR A 131 26.38 16.91 1.38
C TYR A 131 25.85 15.47 1.23
N TYR A 132 24.61 15.25 1.67
CA TYR A 132 23.97 13.93 1.64
C TYR A 132 22.70 13.92 0.81
N THR A 133 22.43 12.80 0.16
CA THR A 133 21.20 12.59 -0.60
C THR A 133 19.98 12.41 0.30
N CYS A 134 20.16 11.87 1.51
CA CYS A 134 19.11 11.81 2.52
C CYS A 134 19.68 11.82 3.95
N ALA A 135 18.82 12.06 4.94
CA ALA A 135 19.21 12.05 6.36
C ALA A 135 19.74 10.68 6.82
N THR A 136 19.25 9.59 6.22
CA THR A 136 19.67 8.22 6.53
C THR A 136 21.15 8.00 6.24
N ASP A 137 21.64 8.44 5.08
CA ASP A 137 23.04 8.29 4.67
C ASP A 137 23.98 8.97 5.68
N TYR A 138 23.59 10.16 6.12
CA TYR A 138 24.31 10.91 7.15
C TYR A 138 24.33 10.18 8.51
N HIS A 139 23.21 9.64 8.97
CA HIS A 139 23.16 8.89 10.24
C HIS A 139 23.97 7.60 10.20
N ILE A 140 23.96 6.87 9.08
CA ILE A 140 24.78 5.68 8.90
C ILE A 140 26.26 6.04 9.04
N GLU A 141 26.72 7.10 8.37
CA GLU A 141 28.10 7.56 8.48
C GLU A 141 28.45 7.99 9.92
N LYS A 142 27.55 8.73 10.58
CA LYS A 142 27.72 9.18 11.98
C LYS A 142 27.90 8.00 12.94
N ILE A 143 27.05 6.97 12.83
CA ILE A 143 27.13 5.75 13.64
C ILE A 143 28.45 5.01 13.40
N ASN A 144 28.87 4.88 12.14
CA ASN A 144 30.12 4.21 11.80
C ASN A 144 31.34 4.95 12.35
N ARG A 145 31.33 6.30 12.36
CA ARG A 145 32.39 7.09 13.00
C ARG A 145 32.51 6.80 14.50
N TYR A 146 31.41 6.84 15.25
CA TYR A 146 31.43 6.54 16.69
C TYR A 146 31.97 5.14 17.00
N LYS A 147 31.65 4.14 16.17
CA LYS A 147 32.15 2.77 16.33
C LYS A 147 33.66 2.65 16.10
N ASN A 148 34.20 3.41 15.16
CA ASN A 148 35.63 3.39 14.85
C ASN A 148 36.47 4.17 15.88
N GLU A 149 35.87 5.13 16.58
CA GLU A 149 36.52 5.93 17.63
C GLU A 149 36.48 5.26 19.02
N SER A 150 35.70 4.17 19.17
CA SER A 150 35.54 3.42 20.43
C SER A 150 36.40 2.15 20.51
N ASN A 151 37.29 1.94 19.53
CA ASN A 151 38.31 0.87 19.47
C ASN A 151 39.71 1.51 19.51
#